data_AF-T1CAF9-F1
#
_entry.id   AF-T1CAF9-F1
#
_cell.length_a   1.000
_cell.length_b   1.000
_cell.length_c   1.000
_cell.angle_alpha   90.00
_cell.angle_beta   90.00
_cell.angle_gamma   90.00
#
_symmetry.space_group_name_H-M   'P 1'
#
loop_
_entity.id
_entity.type
_entity.pdbx_description
1 polymer ?
#
loop_
_entity_poly.entity_id
_entity_poly.type
_entity_poly.pdbx_seq_one_letter_code
_entity_poly.pdbx_strand_id
1 'polypeptide(L)'
;LDVGEFIVKKGESTYAYFIAGGIVEVLPHQVTVLADIVERADEIDAGRAEKARANAEQALKEPMAEDSRLLYQQAYRRAAVRLRIVARRASPGGNFTTPPGTGPN
;
A
#
# COMPACT_ATOMS: atom_id res chain seq x y z
N LEU A 1 9.42 6.10 -7.07
CA LEU A 1 8.26 6.23 -6.16
C LEU A 1 8.55 5.41 -4.92
N ASP A 2 8.32 5.94 -3.73
CA ASP A 2 8.51 5.19 -2.49
C ASP A 2 7.24 4.42 -2.08
N VAL A 3 7.37 3.58 -1.06
CA VAL A 3 6.24 2.85 -0.47
C VAL A 3 5.23 3.84 0.11
N GLY A 4 3.98 3.78 -0.35
CA GLY A 4 3.00 4.79 0.00
C GLY A 4 1.57 4.47 -0.39
N GLU A 5 0.72 5.48 -0.19
CA GLU A 5 -0.66 5.49 -0.64
C GLU A 5 -0.76 6.38 -1.89
N PHE A 6 -1.39 5.87 -2.93
CA PHE A 6 -1.66 6.59 -4.18
C PHE A 6 -3.17 6.84 -4.30
N ILE A 7 -3.55 8.10 -4.50
CA ILE A 7 -4.95 8.53 -4.51
C ILE A 7 -5.29 9.09 -5.89
N VAL A 8 -6.33 8.54 -6.50
CA VAL A 8 -6.87 9.01 -7.79
C VAL A 8 -8.24 9.63 -7.55
N LYS A 9 -8.42 10.88 -7.96
CA LYS A 9 -9.72 11.56 -7.93
C LYS A 9 -10.28 11.64 -9.34
N LYS A 10 -11.51 11.16 -9.54
CA LYS A 10 -12.24 11.21 -10.81
C LYS A 10 -13.67 11.69 -10.56
N GLY A 11 -13.91 12.97 -10.83
CA GLY A 11 -15.17 13.62 -10.44
C GLY A 11 -15.33 13.55 -8.91
N GLU A 12 -16.46 13.01 -8.46
CA GLU A 12 -16.76 12.78 -7.04
C GLU A 12 -16.15 11.49 -6.48
N SER A 13 -15.60 10.62 -7.35
CA SER A 13 -15.00 9.35 -6.93
C SER A 13 -13.55 9.53 -6.48
N THR A 14 -13.18 8.89 -5.37
CA THR A 14 -11.80 8.87 -4.87
C THR A 14 -11.36 7.42 -4.72
N TYR A 15 -10.36 6.99 -5.49
CA TYR A 15 -9.78 5.65 -5.41
C TYR A 15 -8.45 5.71 -4.67
N ALA A 16 -8.17 4.71 -3.83
CA ALA A 16 -6.92 4.59 -3.11
C ALA A 16 -6.24 3.26 -3.40
N TYR A 17 -4.92 3.32 -3.49
CA TYR A 17 -4.05 2.19 -3.78
C TYR A 17 -2.86 2.20 -2.84
N PHE A 18 -2.42 1.02 -2.41
CA PHE A 18 -1.08 0.80 -1.89
C PHE A 18 -0.11 0.66 -3.06
N ILE A 19 1.03 1.34 -3.00
CA ILE A 19 2.14 1.18 -3.95
C ILE A 19 3.43 0.90 -3.20
N ALA A 20 4.26 -0.01 -3.71
CA ALA A 20 5.60 -0.28 -3.15
C ALA A 20 6.70 -0.21 -4.20
N GLY A 21 7.01 1.00 -4.65
CA GLY A 21 8.07 1.21 -5.64
C GLY A 21 7.54 1.62 -7.01
N GLY A 22 8.44 1.64 -7.98
CA GLY A 22 8.16 1.98 -9.37
C GLY A 22 8.45 3.42 -9.77
N ILE A 23 7.96 3.79 -10.95
CA ILE A 23 8.22 5.07 -11.63
C ILE A 23 6.91 5.74 -12.04
N VAL A 24 6.97 7.07 -12.22
CA VAL A 24 5.86 7.86 -12.75
C VAL A 24 6.33 8.63 -13.97
N GLU A 25 5.54 8.55 -15.04
CA GLU A 25 5.66 9.37 -16.23
C GLU A 25 4.52 10.37 -16.24
N VAL A 26 4.86 11.66 -16.34
CA VAL A 26 3.89 12.76 -16.35
C VAL A 26 3.96 13.47 -17.69
N LEU A 27 2.88 13.36 -18.46
CA LEU A 27 2.67 14.06 -19.73
C LEU A 27 1.58 15.13 -19.56
N PRO A 28 1.47 16.12 -20.47
CA PRO A 28 0.52 17.23 -20.34
C PRO A 28 -0.95 16.83 -20.13
N HIS A 29 -1.36 15.66 -20.63
CA HIS A 29 -2.74 15.17 -20.57
C HIS A 29 -2.87 13.77 -19.97
N GLN A 30 -1.77 13.18 -19.51
CA GLN A 30 -1.75 11.80 -19.03
C GLN A 30 -0.69 11.63 -17.95
N VAL A 31 -1.02 10.87 -16.91
CA VAL A 31 -0.05 10.39 -15.92
C VAL A 31 -0.06 8.88 -15.96
N THR A 32 1.10 8.27 -16.18
CA THR A 32 1.29 6.82 -16.17
C THR A 32 2.13 6.45 -14.97
N VAL A 33 1.63 5.54 -14.12
CA VAL A 33 2.37 4.99 -12.98
C VAL A 33 2.69 3.53 -13.29
N LEU A 34 3.97 3.21 -13.36
CA LEU A 34 4.44 1.82 -13.43
C LEU A 34 4.94 1.45 -12.05
N ALA A 35 4.10 0.74 -11.29
CA ALA A 35 4.39 0.31 -9.93
C ALA A 35 4.91 -1.12 -9.90
N ASP A 36 5.95 -1.39 -9.09
CA ASP A 36 6.45 -2.75 -8.88
C ASP A 36 5.40 -3.62 -8.17
N ILE A 37 4.68 -3.02 -7.22
CA ILE A 37 3.55 -3.63 -6.52
C ILE A 37 2.46 -2.56 -6.40
N VAL A 38 1.23 -2.93 -6.77
CA VAL A 38 0.03 -2.14 -6.55
C VAL A 38 -1.08 -3.02 -6.01
N GLU A 39 -1.77 -2.54 -4.99
CA GLU A 39 -2.97 -3.18 -4.43
C GLU A 39 -4.03 -2.09 -4.26
N ARG A 40 -5.29 -2.37 -4.57
CA ARG A 40 -6.35 -1.43 -4.22
C ARG A 40 -6.60 -1.44 -2.72
N ALA A 41 -6.99 -0.30 -2.17
CA ALA A 41 -7.30 -0.17 -0.75
C ALA A 41 -8.35 -1.19 -0.24
N ASP A 42 -9.25 -1.64 -1.11
CA ASP A 42 -10.29 -2.62 -0.77
C ASP A 42 -9.90 -4.08 -0.95
N GLU A 43 -8.79 -4.36 -1.61
CA GLU A 43 -8.22 -5.70 -1.79
C GLU A 43 -7.12 -6.00 -0.75
N ILE A 44 -6.72 -5.00 0.06
CA ILE A 44 -5.72 -5.18 1.11
C ILE A 44 -6.26 -6.13 2.19
N ASP A 45 -5.60 -7.29 2.33
CA ASP A 45 -5.81 -8.22 3.43
C ASP A 45 -5.10 -7.70 4.70
N ALA A 46 -5.91 -7.15 5.62
CA ALA A 46 -5.44 -6.62 6.89
C ALA A 46 -4.80 -7.70 7.80
N GLY A 47 -5.32 -8.93 7.80
CA GLY A 47 -4.79 -10.02 8.62
C GLY A 47 -3.42 -10.46 8.14
N ARG A 48 -3.24 -10.58 6.82
CA ARG A 48 -1.93 -10.83 6.20
C ARG A 48 -0.95 -9.71 6.47
N ALA A 49 -1.39 -8.45 6.37
CA ALA A 49 -0.54 -7.29 6.63
C ALA A 49 -0.09 -7.22 8.10
N GLU A 50 -0.98 -7.49 9.06
CA GLU A 50 -0.65 -7.50 10.49
C GLU A 50 0.36 -8.60 10.83
N LYS A 51 0.14 -9.82 10.32
CA LYS A 51 1.10 -10.92 10.48
C LYS A 51 2.47 -10.58 9.89
N ALA A 52 2.51 -9.96 8.71
CA ALA A 52 3.75 -9.54 8.08
C ALA A 52 4.48 -8.46 8.89
N ARG A 53 3.74 -7.48 9.44
CA ARG A 53 4.28 -6.44 10.31
C ARG A 53 4.90 -7.04 11.56
N ALA A 54 4.16 -7.89 12.27
CA ALA A 54 4.60 -8.54 13.50
C ALA A 54 5.83 -9.43 13.27
N ASN A 55 5.85 -10.20 12.18
CA ASN A 55 7.00 -11.04 11.82
C ASN A 55 8.25 -10.21 11.55
N ALA A 56 8.12 -9.13 10.76
CA ALA A 56 9.25 -8.25 10.46
C ALA A 56 9.74 -7.50 11.70
N GLU A 57 8.82 -7.03 12.54
CA GLU A 57 9.14 -6.38 13.80
C GLU A 57 9.88 -7.31 14.76
N GLN A 58 9.44 -8.57 14.88
CA GLN A 58 10.12 -9.54 15.73
C GLN A 58 11.51 -9.88 15.19
N ALA A 59 11.66 -10.06 13.88
CA ALA A 59 12.96 -10.32 13.27
C ALA A 59 13.95 -9.18 13.55
N LEU A 60 13.52 -7.91 13.39
CA LEU A 60 14.38 -6.73 13.57
C LEU A 60 14.96 -6.55 14.98
N LYS A 61 14.43 -7.25 15.99
CA LYS A 61 14.96 -7.26 17.35
C LYS A 61 16.20 -8.13 17.50
N GLU A 62 16.38 -9.10 16.62
CA GLU A 62 17.52 -10.03 16.65
C GLU A 62 18.73 -9.43 15.90
N PRO A 63 19.97 -9.74 16.32
CA PRO A 63 21.17 -9.41 15.56
C PRO A 63 21.15 -10.10 14.19
N MET A 64 21.46 -9.36 13.12
CA MET A 64 21.52 -9.89 11.76
C MET A 64 22.45 -9.05 10.87
N ALA A 65 22.81 -9.60 9.71
CA ALA A 65 23.53 -8.86 8.68
C ALA A 65 22.71 -7.67 8.15
N GLU A 66 23.39 -6.64 7.67
CA GLU A 66 22.75 -5.39 7.23
C GLU A 66 21.77 -5.60 6.07
N ASP A 67 22.11 -6.46 5.11
CA ASP A 67 21.21 -6.78 3.98
C ASP A 67 19.90 -7.41 4.47
N SER A 68 19.98 -8.36 5.41
CA SER A 68 18.80 -8.98 6.02
C SER A 68 17.97 -7.95 6.78
N ARG A 69 18.63 -7.06 7.53
CA ARG A 69 17.97 -5.97 8.26
C ARG A 69 17.23 -5.05 7.30
N LEU A 70 17.84 -4.68 6.18
CA LEU A 70 17.20 -3.86 5.15
C LEU A 70 15.94 -4.53 4.60
N LEU A 71 16.00 -5.83 4.28
CA LEU A 71 14.85 -6.59 3.80
C LEU A 71 13.68 -6.58 4.80
N TYR A 72 13.95 -6.81 6.08
CA TYR A 72 12.92 -6.79 7.12
C TYR A 72 12.37 -5.38 7.37
N GLN A 73 13.21 -4.34 7.32
CA GLN A 73 12.73 -2.95 7.40
C GLN A 73 11.80 -2.59 6.24
N GLN A 74 12.11 -3.03 5.03
CA GLN A 74 11.24 -2.83 3.88
C GLN A 74 9.93 -3.61 4.03
N ALA A 75 9.98 -4.86 4.48
CA ALA A 75 8.79 -5.65 4.76
C ALA A 75 7.89 -4.99 5.82
N TYR A 76 8.48 -4.52 6.92
CA TYR A 76 7.78 -3.78 7.96
C TYR A 76 7.12 -2.51 7.41
N ARG A 77 7.85 -1.68 6.67
CA ARG A 77 7.31 -0.45 6.05
C ARG A 77 6.14 -0.75 5.13
N ARG A 78 6.25 -1.75 4.26
CA ARG A 78 5.15 -2.16 3.36
C ARG A 78 3.92 -2.62 4.15
N ALA A 79 4.10 -3.43 5.18
CA ALA A 79 2.99 -3.91 6.00
C ALA A 79 2.31 -2.77 6.78
N ALA A 80 3.09 -1.87 7.38
CA ALA A 80 2.57 -0.72 8.11
C ALA A 80 1.75 0.23 7.22
N VAL A 81 2.21 0.50 5.99
CA VAL A 81 1.46 1.35 5.06
C VAL A 81 0.15 0.70 4.62
N ARG A 82 0.13 -0.61 4.34
CA ARG A 82 -1.12 -1.34 4.03
C ARG A 82 -2.15 -1.18 5.16
N LEU A 83 -1.73 -1.41 6.40
CA LEU A 83 -2.61 -1.27 7.57
C LEU A 83 -3.12 0.16 7.76
N ARG A 84 -2.26 1.16 7.51
CA ARG A 84 -2.66 2.58 7.55
C ARG A 84 -3.74 2.89 6.51
N ILE A 85 -3.63 2.35 5.29
CA ILE A 85 -4.63 2.53 4.24
C ILE A 85 -5.97 1.90 4.65
N VAL A 86 -5.94 0.67 5.20
CA VAL A 86 -7.13 -0.01 5.73
C VAL A 86 -7.79 0.81 6.85
N ALA A 87 -7.00 1.31 7.81
CA ALA A 87 -7.52 2.12 8.92
C ALA A 87 -8.15 3.43 8.44
N ARG A 88 -7.55 4.06 7.42
CA ARG A 88 -8.09 5.28 6.81
C ARG A 88 -9.43 5.01 6.14
N ARG A 89 -9.56 3.92 5.40
CA ARG A 89 -10.84 3.50 4.77
C ARG A 89 -11.95 3.29 5.80
N ALA A 90 -11.62 2.78 6.99
CA ALA A 90 -12.60 2.57 8.06
C ALA A 90 -13.01 3.86 8.80
N SER A 91 -12.32 4.98 8.57
CA SER A 91 -12.56 6.24 9.27
C SER A 91 -13.69 7.06 8.61
N PRO A 92 -14.49 7.85 9.37
CA PRO A 92 -15.65 8.61 8.84
C PRO A 92 -15.35 9.63 7.72
N GLY A 93 -14.08 9.99 7.51
CA GLY A 93 -13.62 10.89 6.43
C GLY A 93 -12.87 10.17 5.29
N GLY A 94 -12.78 8.84 5.31
CA GLY A 94 -12.03 8.02 4.37
C GLY A 94 -12.89 7.39 3.27
N ASN A 95 -13.80 8.16 2.68
CA ASN A 95 -14.68 7.66 1.62
C ASN A 95 -13.89 7.39 0.33
N PHE A 96 -13.36 6.17 0.21
CA PHE A 96 -12.84 5.66 -1.05
C PHE A 96 -13.95 4.94 -1.82
N THR A 97 -14.05 5.24 -3.09
CA THR A 97 -14.94 4.58 -4.03
C THR A 97 -14.33 3.23 -4.41
N THR A 98 -15.11 2.16 -4.28
CA THR A 98 -14.75 0.86 -4.88
C THR A 98 -15.00 0.91 -6.39
N PRO A 99 -14.00 0.61 -7.24
CA PRO A 99 -14.18 0.49 -8.68
C PRO A 99 -15.31 -0.47 -9.08
N PRO A 100 -16.15 -0.10 -10.07
CA PRO A 100 -17.21 -0.98 -10.58
C PRO A 100 -16.61 -2.23 -11.25
N GLY A 101 -17.25 -3.39 -11.06
CA GLY A 101 -16.87 -4.65 -11.71
C GLY A 101 -15.90 -5.55 -10.94
N THR A 102 -15.67 -5.27 -9.64
CA THR A 102 -14.71 -6.00 -8.81
C THR A 102 -15.28 -6.38 -7.45
N GLY A 103 -16.44 -7.05 -7.46
CA GLY A 103 -16.92 -7.77 -6.28
C GLY A 103 -16.05 -9.00 -6.00
N PRO A 104 -16.07 -9.55 -4.78
CA PRO A 104 -15.40 -10.82 -4.51
C PRO A 104 -16.01 -11.91 -5.41
N ASN A 105 -15.14 -12.67 -6.11
CA ASN A 105 -15.53 -13.93 -6.75
C ASN A 105 -15.93 -14.96 -5.69
#